data_AF-A0A4D6Y2I0-F1
#
_entry.id   AF-A0A4D6Y2I0-F1
#
_cell.length_a   1.000
_cell.length_b   1.000
_cell.length_c   1.000
_cell.angle_alpha   90.00
_cell.angle_beta   90.00
_cell.angle_gamma   90.00
#
_symmetry.space_group_name_H-M   'P 1'
#
loop_
_entity.id
_entity.type
_entity.pdbx_description
1 polymer ?
#
loop_
_entity_poly.entity_id
_entity_poly.type
_entity_poly.pdbx_seq_one_letter_code
_entity_poly.pdbx_strand_id
1 'polypeptide(L)' 'MKAVVEFKKKDKKNLYEELLQLLREQFNLRMQSVSGKLKQPHLLRKVRRNIAQVKTILHQKEKIK' A
#
# COMPACT_ATOMS: atom_id res chain seq x y z
N MET A 1 -8.78 5.29 5.68
CA MET A 1 -7.72 4.26 5.52
C MET A 1 -8.41 2.96 5.15
N LYS A 2 -7.89 2.14 4.22
CA LYS A 2 -8.40 0.77 4.09
C LYS A 2 -8.08 0.04 5.39
N ALA A 3 -9.06 -0.67 5.96
CA ALA A 3 -8.91 -1.21 7.31
C ALA A 3 -7.92 -2.39 7.30
N VAL A 4 -7.06 -2.47 8.32
CA VAL A 4 -6.07 -3.56 8.50
C VAL A 4 -6.74 -4.94 8.46
N VAL A 5 -8.01 -5.01 8.87
CA VAL A 5 -8.84 -6.22 8.86
C VAL A 5 -9.08 -6.75 7.44
N GLU A 6 -9.19 -5.88 6.42
CA GLU A 6 -9.39 -6.29 5.02
C GLU A 6 -8.16 -7.01 4.45
N PHE A 7 -6.96 -6.61 4.87
CA PHE A 7 -5.72 -7.24 4.41
C PHE A 7 -5.46 -8.59 5.08
N LYS A 8 -5.89 -8.79 6.33
CA LYS A 8 -5.72 -10.08 7.02
C LYS A 8 -6.51 -11.23 6.36
N LYS A 9 -7.70 -10.92 5.83
CA LYS A 9 -8.60 -11.88 5.17
C LYS A 9 -8.13 -12.30 3.76
N LYS A 10 -7.20 -11.57 3.14
CA LYS A 10 -6.71 -11.85 1.78
C LYS A 10 -5.61 -12.92 1.76
N ASP A 11 -5.59 -13.71 0.70
CA ASP A 11 -4.53 -14.68 0.41
C ASP A 11 -3.19 -14.03 0.11
N LYS A 12 -2.09 -14.78 0.27
CA LYS A 12 -0.73 -14.28 0.00
C LYS A 12 -0.60 -13.71 -1.42
N LYS A 13 -1.16 -14.41 -2.43
CA LYS A 13 -1.15 -13.95 -3.83
C LYS A 13 -1.88 -12.60 -4.00
N ASN A 14 -3.08 -12.49 -3.45
CA ASN A 14 -3.87 -11.25 -3.51
C ASN A 14 -3.19 -10.08 -2.77
N LEU A 15 -2.43 -10.36 -1.71
CA LEU A 15 -1.63 -9.35 -1.01
C LEU A 15 -0.47 -8.83 -1.86
N TYR A 16 0.18 -9.69 -2.66
CA TYR A 16 1.22 -9.25 -3.60
C TYR A 16 0.64 -8.42 -4.75
N GLU A 17 -0.52 -8.80 -5.29
CA GLU A 17 -1.20 -8.02 -6.32
C GLU A 17 -1.59 -6.62 -5.81
N GLU A 18 -2.14 -6.55 -4.59
CA GLU A 18 -2.48 -5.25 -4.00
C GLU A 18 -1.24 -4.42 -3.69
N LEU A 19 -0.13 -5.04 -3.28
CA LEU A 19 1.14 -4.36 -3.10
C LEU A 19 1.61 -3.72 -4.42
N LEU A 20 1.51 -4.43 -5.54
CA LEU A 20 1.87 -3.91 -6.86
C LEU A 20 0.97 -2.72 -7.26
N GLN A 21 -0.33 -2.81 -7.00
CA GLN A 21 -1.26 -1.71 -7.26
C GLN A 21 -0.92 -0.47 -6.42
N LEU A 22 -0.66 -0.64 -5.12
CA LEU A 22 -0.28 0.46 -4.22
C LEU A 22 1.06 1.10 -4.62
N LEU A 23 2.02 0.32 -5.13
CA LEU A 23 3.30 0.84 -5.63
C LEU A 23 3.11 1.68 -6.90
N ARG A 24 2.24 1.26 -7.82
CA ARG A 24 1.88 2.08 -9.00
C ARG A 24 1.20 3.37 -8.59
N GLU A 25 0.27 3.31 -7.63
CA GLU A 25 -0.40 4.50 -7.09
C GLU A 25 0.60 5.45 -6.43
N GLN A 26 1.56 4.92 -5.66
CA GLN A 26 2.64 5.69 -5.06
C GLN A 26 3.50 6.40 -6.12
N PHE A 27 3.85 5.70 -7.20
CA PHE A 27 4.62 6.26 -8.31
C PHE A 27 3.87 7.42 -8.97
N ASN A 28 2.59 7.22 -9.30
CA ASN A 28 1.76 8.26 -9.91
C ASN A 28 1.64 9.50 -9.01
N LEU A 29 1.41 9.32 -7.70
CA LEU A 29 1.36 10.42 -6.75
C LEU A 29 2.71 11.14 -6.60
N ARG A 30 3.83 10.41 -6.66
CA ARG A 30 5.17 11.01 -6.63
C ARG A 30 5.41 11.83 -7.89
N MET A 31 5.04 11.34 -9.08
CA MET A 31 5.15 12.08 -10.33
C MET A 31 4.29 13.34 -10.33
N GLN A 32 3.06 13.26 -9.80
CA GLN A 32 2.19 14.43 -9.62
C GLN A 32 2.77 15.44 -8.62
N SER A 33 3.43 14.97 -7.56
CA SER A 33 4.12 15.82 -6.59
C SER A 33 5.29 16.57 -7.20
N VAL A 34 6.11 15.89 -8.02
CA VAL A 34 7.26 16.48 -8.71
C VAL A 34 6.80 17.50 -9.76
N SER A 35 5.69 17.22 -10.45
CA SER A 35 5.07 18.16 -11.41
C SER A 35 4.44 19.40 -10.74
N GLY A 36 4.37 19.48 -9.41
CA GLY A 36 3.75 20.60 -8.69
C GLY A 36 2.21 20.67 -8.77
N LYS A 37 1.55 19.67 -9.39
CA LYS A 37 0.09 19.62 -9.58
C LYS A 37 -0.63 18.76 -8.54
N LEU A 38 0.03 18.42 -7.44
CA LEU A 38 -0.51 17.51 -6.44
C LEU A 38 -1.57 18.20 -5.58
N LYS A 39 -2.84 17.88 -5.85
CA LYS A 39 -3.99 18.45 -5.13
C LYS A 39 -4.12 17.94 -3.69
N GLN A 40 -3.62 16.75 -3.38
CA GLN A 40 -3.88 16.07 -2.10
C GLN A 40 -2.60 15.43 -1.50
N PRO A 41 -1.79 16.19 -0.75
CA PRO A 41 -0.51 15.71 -0.20
C PRO A 41 -0.68 14.61 0.87
N HIS A 42 -1.83 14.57 1.54
CA HIS A 42 -2.14 13.54 2.55
C HIS A 42 -2.23 12.12 1.96
N LEU A 43 -2.53 11.99 0.64
CA LEU A 43 -2.59 10.70 -0.03
C LEU A 43 -1.23 10.00 -0.07
N LEU A 44 -0.12 10.74 -0.25
CA LEU A 44 1.23 10.19 -0.20
C LEU A 44 1.53 9.51 1.15
N ARG A 45 1.07 10.10 2.26
CA ARG A 45 1.23 9.49 3.59
C ARG A 45 0.33 8.26 3.74
N LYS A 46 -0.89 8.31 3.23
CA LYS A 46 -1.86 7.21 3.26
C LYS A 46 -1.36 5.99 2.49
N VAL A 47 -0.90 6.17 1.25
CA VAL A 47 -0.38 5.09 0.39
C VAL A 47 0.87 4.46 1.01
N ARG A 48 1.81 5.26 1.53
CA ARG A 48 2.99 4.72 2.25
C ARG A 48 2.62 3.85 3.45
N ARG A 49 1.62 4.26 4.24
CA ARG A 49 1.12 3.48 5.39
C ARG A 49 0.45 2.18 4.95
N ASN A 50 -0.35 2.21 3.87
CA ASN A 50 -0.98 1.01 3.34
C ASN A 50 0.08 -0.01 2.87
N ILE A 51 1.13 0.43 2.16
CA ILE A 51 2.25 -0.43 1.74
C ILE A 51 2.93 -1.08 2.95
N ALA A 52 3.21 -0.30 4.00
CA ALA A 52 3.81 -0.81 5.23
C ALA A 52 2.95 -1.90 5.88
N GLN A 53 1.64 -1.67 5.99
CA GLN A 53 0.69 -2.63 6.57
C GLN A 53 0.65 -3.95 5.77
N VAL A 54 0.61 -3.88 4.44
CA VAL A 54 0.63 -5.07 3.58
C VAL A 54 1.92 -5.86 3.78
N LYS A 55 3.08 -5.20 3.81
CA LYS A 55 4.37 -5.83 4.09
C LYS A 55 4.41 -6.49 5.48
N THR A 56 3.88 -5.83 6.50
CA THR A 56 3.80 -6.39 7.86
C THR A 56 2.95 -7.65 7.88
N ILE A 57 1.80 -7.67 7.21
CA ILE A 57 0.92 -8.85 7.17
C ILE A 57 1.56 -10.00 6.38
N LEU A 58 2.24 -9.70 5.26
CA LEU A 58 3.01 -10.70 4.52
C LEU A 58 4.06 -11.35 5.43
N HIS A 59 4.83 -10.54 6.16
CA HIS A 59 5.83 -11.04 7.10
C HIS A 59 5.20 -11.86 8.25
N GLN A 60 4.07 -11.41 8.82
CA GLN A 60 3.32 -12.18 9.83
C GLN A 60 2.88 -13.55 9.29
N LYS A 61 2.39 -13.61 8.04
CA LYS A 61 1.97 -14.87 7.38
C LYS A 61 3.16 -15.75 6.97
N GLU A 62 4.36 -15.21 6.84
CA GLU A 62 5.59 -15.98 6.61
C GLU A 62 6.11 -16.58 7.91
N LYS A 63 6.08 -15.82 9.01
CA LYS A 63 6.63 -16.22 10.32
C LYS A 63 5.79 -17.25 11.09
N ILE A 64 4.51 -17.41 10.74
CA ILE A 64 3.59 -18.40 11.34
C ILE A 64 3.76 -19.79 10.69
N LYS A 65 4.55 -19.89 9.62
CA LYS A 65 4.87 -21.16 8.94
C LYS A 65 6.11 -21.80 9.57
#